data_AF-A0A6J3DNG3-F1
#
_entry.id   AF-A0A6J3DNG3-F1
#
_cell.length_a   1.000
_cell.length_b   1.000
_cell.length_c   1.000
_cell.angle_alpha   90.00
_cell.angle_beta   90.00
_cell.angle_gamma   90.00
#
_symmetry.space_group_name_H-M   'P 1'
#
loop_
_entity.id
_entity.type
_entity.pdbx_description
1 polymer ?
#
loop_
_entity_poly.entity_id
_entity_poly.type
_entity_poly.pdbx_seq_one_letter_code
_entity_poly.pdbx_strand_id
1 'polypeptide(L)'
;MTTSAEKLPLGPNTGKKQSSHVPVCANPGNPVFSCMLDPRTLMTSSSSRKPQVLLFKTTSSEYGAIPPTSQMLPCTYHPADQTFTKHLLTCGSSQDGYLNTAIDRSRVYDYPNLQHTL
;
A
#
# COMPACT_ATOMS: atom_id res chain seq x y z
N MET A 1 15.90 4.35 6.21
CA MET A 1 16.31 2.93 6.16
C MET A 1 15.66 2.32 4.94
N THR A 2 16.44 2.23 3.86
CA THR A 2 16.03 1.74 2.55
C THR A 2 16.48 0.29 2.41
N THR A 3 15.56 -0.66 2.42
CA THR A 3 15.87 -2.07 2.09
C THR A 3 15.39 -2.38 0.68
N SER A 4 16.39 -2.53 -0.18
CA SER A 4 16.37 -2.82 -1.61
C SER A 4 15.76 -4.19 -1.92
N ALA A 5 15.06 -4.27 -3.05
CA ALA A 5 14.57 -5.52 -3.62
C ALA A 5 15.75 -6.33 -4.20
N GLU A 6 16.01 -7.51 -3.64
CA GLU A 6 16.96 -8.46 -4.21
C GLU A 6 16.27 -9.25 -5.34
N LYS A 7 16.56 -8.83 -6.58
CA LYS A 7 16.19 -9.52 -7.81
C LYS A 7 17.21 -10.63 -8.07
N LEU A 8 16.83 -11.88 -7.86
CA LEU A 8 17.66 -13.03 -8.26
C LEU A 8 17.61 -13.21 -9.79
N PRO A 9 18.75 -13.37 -10.47
CA PRO A 9 18.83 -13.42 -11.93
C PRO A 9 18.40 -14.80 -12.46
N LEU A 10 17.38 -14.81 -13.33
CA LEU A 10 17.11 -15.92 -14.22
C LEU A 10 18.15 -15.87 -15.36
N GLY A 11 19.25 -16.61 -15.21
CA GLY A 11 20.29 -16.71 -16.25
C GLY A 11 19.81 -17.51 -17.47
N PRO A 12 20.29 -17.19 -18.68
CA PRO A 12 19.97 -17.92 -19.90
C PRO A 12 20.96 -19.08 -20.07
N ASN A 13 20.49 -20.33 -20.02
CA ASN A 13 21.28 -21.46 -20.48
C ASN A 13 20.44 -22.32 -21.41
N THR A 14 20.66 -22.08 -22.69
CA THR A 14 20.43 -22.98 -23.81
C THR A 14 20.99 -24.37 -23.48
N GLY A 15 20.11 -25.30 -23.17
CA GLY A 15 20.42 -26.70 -23.04
C GLY A 15 19.18 -27.49 -23.40
N LYS A 16 19.12 -28.02 -24.63
CA LYS A 16 18.15 -29.05 -25.02
C LYS A 16 18.39 -30.28 -24.14
N LYS A 17 17.76 -30.33 -22.96
CA LYS A 17 17.72 -31.55 -22.15
C LYS A 17 16.62 -32.44 -22.70
N GLN A 18 17.08 -33.34 -23.57
CA GLN A 18 16.60 -34.70 -23.77
C GLN A 18 15.35 -35.04 -22.97
N SER A 19 14.22 -35.16 -23.69
CA SER A 19 13.00 -35.77 -23.19
C SER A 19 13.34 -37.18 -22.69
N SER A 20 13.54 -37.30 -21.39
CA SER A 20 13.53 -38.60 -20.72
C SER A 20 12.14 -39.17 -20.95
N HIS A 21 12.08 -40.29 -21.68
CA HIS A 21 10.87 -41.03 -21.97
C HIS A 21 10.16 -41.36 -20.66
N VAL A 22 9.21 -40.49 -20.29
CA VAL A 22 8.29 -40.72 -19.18
C VAL A 22 7.58 -42.04 -19.52
N PRO A 23 7.62 -43.07 -18.67
CA PRO A 23 6.89 -44.28 -18.94
C PRO A 23 5.43 -43.89 -19.13
N VAL A 24 4.90 -44.15 -20.34
CA VAL A 24 3.50 -43.93 -20.67
C VAL A 24 2.71 -44.73 -19.64
N CYS A 25 2.02 -44.02 -18.76
CA CYS A 25 1.24 -44.68 -17.73
C CYS A 25 0.17 -45.53 -18.43
N ALA A 26 0.23 -46.84 -18.25
CA ALA A 26 -0.66 -47.78 -18.94
C ALA A 26 -2.13 -47.59 -18.55
N ASN A 27 -2.38 -47.03 -17.37
CA ASN A 27 -3.70 -46.67 -16.85
C ASN A 27 -3.59 -45.34 -16.10
N PRO A 28 -3.55 -44.18 -16.79
CA PRO A 28 -3.27 -42.90 -16.16
C PRO A 28 -4.39 -42.42 -15.23
N GLY A 29 -5.50 -43.15 -15.13
CA GLY A 29 -6.64 -42.77 -14.29
C GLY A 29 -7.01 -41.31 -14.56
N ASN A 30 -6.95 -40.49 -13.51
CA ASN A 30 -7.08 -39.04 -13.64
C ASN A 30 -5.73 -38.39 -14.03
N PRO A 31 -5.61 -37.79 -15.22
CA PRO A 31 -4.37 -37.18 -15.71
C PRO A 31 -3.81 -36.05 -14.84
N VAL A 32 -4.64 -35.45 -13.98
CA VAL A 32 -4.24 -34.41 -13.02
C VAL A 32 -3.33 -34.97 -11.92
N PHE A 33 -3.58 -36.21 -11.47
CA PHE A 33 -2.83 -36.82 -10.37
C PHE A 33 -1.68 -37.71 -10.85
N SER A 34 -1.66 -38.07 -12.13
CA SER A 34 -0.62 -38.93 -12.72
C SER A 34 0.59 -38.16 -13.26
N CYS A 35 0.68 -36.84 -13.02
CA CYS A 35 1.78 -35.96 -13.46
C CYS A 35 2.06 -35.99 -14.98
N MET A 36 1.07 -36.43 -15.77
CA MET A 36 1.16 -36.50 -17.24
C MET A 36 0.90 -35.13 -17.89
N LEU A 37 0.30 -34.19 -17.15
CA LEU A 37 0.03 -32.83 -17.61
C LEU A 37 1.23 -31.92 -17.33
N ASP A 38 1.56 -31.06 -18.30
CA ASP A 38 2.55 -30.00 -18.09
C ASP A 38 2.01 -29.02 -17.03
N PRO A 39 2.75 -28.72 -15.95
CA PRO A 39 2.29 -27.76 -14.93
C PRO A 39 1.92 -26.39 -15.52
N ARG A 40 2.47 -26.00 -16.68
CA ARG A 40 2.09 -24.77 -17.39
C ARG A 40 0.64 -24.76 -17.87
N THR A 41 0.03 -25.92 -18.11
CA THR A 41 -1.40 -26.03 -18.48
C THR A 41 -2.32 -25.99 -17.27
N LEU A 42 -1.79 -26.14 -16.06
CA LEU A 42 -2.52 -26.14 -14.79
C LEU A 42 -2.37 -24.80 -14.05
N MET A 43 -2.30 -23.69 -14.79
CA MET A 43 -2.18 -22.34 -14.25
C MET A 43 -3.55 -21.67 -14.11
N THR A 44 -3.70 -20.80 -13.11
CA THR A 44 -4.84 -19.88 -13.03
C THR A 44 -4.72 -18.79 -14.11
N SER A 45 -5.75 -18.65 -14.95
CA SER A 45 -5.83 -17.61 -16.00
C SER A 45 -6.62 -16.40 -15.49
N SER A 46 -5.94 -15.47 -14.82
CA SER A 46 -6.55 -14.19 -14.45
C SER A 46 -5.58 -13.04 -14.70
N SER A 47 -5.99 -12.06 -15.51
CA SER A 47 -5.14 -10.93 -15.94
C SER A 47 -4.68 -10.02 -14.80
N SER A 48 -5.41 -9.98 -13.68
CA SER A 48 -5.14 -9.09 -12.55
C SER A 48 -4.44 -9.76 -11.36
N ARG A 49 -3.93 -10.98 -11.51
CA ARG A 49 -3.32 -11.73 -10.39
C ARG A 49 -2.07 -12.47 -10.82
N LYS A 50 -1.27 -12.87 -9.82
CA LYS A 50 -0.14 -13.77 -10.02
C LYS A 50 -0.67 -15.16 -10.46
N PRO A 51 -0.23 -15.70 -11.60
CA PRO A 51 -0.55 -17.07 -12.00
C PRO A 51 -0.05 -18.05 -10.93
N GLN A 52 -0.90 -19.01 -10.55
CA GLN A 52 -0.58 -20.05 -9.58
C GLN A 52 -0.97 -21.42 -10.13
N VAL A 53 -0.20 -22.45 -9.77
CA VAL A 53 -0.56 -23.83 -10.08
C VAL A 53 -1.84 -24.19 -9.33
N LEU A 54 -2.83 -24.74 -10.03
CA LEU A 54 -4.12 -25.15 -9.45
C LEU A 54 -3.97 -26.11 -8.26
N LEU A 55 -2.98 -27.00 -8.31
CA LEU A 55 -2.66 -27.95 -7.24
C LEU A 55 -2.18 -27.30 -5.94
N PHE A 56 -1.66 -26.06 -6.00
CA PHE A 56 -1.16 -25.32 -4.84
C PHE A 56 -2.07 -24.15 -4.43
N LYS A 57 -3.31 -24.10 -4.94
CA LYS A 57 -4.26 -23.05 -4.60
C LYS A 57 -4.63 -23.14 -3.11
N THR A 58 -4.33 -22.09 -2.36
CA THR A 58 -4.74 -21.94 -0.96
C THR A 58 -6.02 -21.10 -0.86
N THR A 59 -6.70 -21.13 0.28
CA THR A 59 -7.85 -20.23 0.53
C THR A 59 -7.44 -18.76 0.55
N SER A 60 -6.24 -18.44 1.04
CA SER A 60 -5.69 -17.07 1.01
C SER A 60 -5.50 -16.53 -0.41
N SER A 61 -5.27 -17.41 -1.40
CA SER A 61 -5.15 -17.01 -2.81
C SER A 61 -6.47 -16.50 -3.43
N GLU A 62 -7.58 -16.66 -2.72
CA GLU A 62 -8.89 -16.11 -3.10
C GLU A 62 -9.04 -14.63 -2.73
N TYR A 63 -8.24 -14.13 -1.78
CA TYR A 63 -8.21 -12.70 -1.50
C TYR A 63 -7.65 -11.93 -2.71
N GLY A 64 -8.33 -10.85 -3.09
CA GLY A 64 -8.03 -10.11 -4.33
C GLY A 64 -8.37 -10.90 -5.60
N ALA A 65 -9.09 -12.02 -5.49
CA ALA A 65 -9.50 -12.76 -6.66
C ALA A 65 -10.54 -11.97 -7.46
N ILE A 66 -11.60 -11.57 -6.80
CA ILE A 66 -12.76 -10.96 -7.46
C ILE A 66 -12.33 -9.61 -8.04
N PRO A 67 -12.42 -9.41 -9.38
CA PRO A 67 -12.09 -8.12 -9.97
C PRO A 67 -13.12 -7.08 -9.50
N PRO A 68 -12.70 -5.83 -9.23
CA PRO A 68 -13.63 -4.79 -8.82
C PRO A 68 -14.61 -4.49 -9.97
N THR A 69 -15.90 -4.42 -9.65
CA THR A 69 -16.93 -3.96 -10.58
C THR A 69 -17.45 -2.59 -10.14
N SER A 70 -18.04 -1.83 -11.06
CA SER A 70 -18.61 -0.50 -10.75
C SER A 70 -19.65 -0.57 -9.61
N GLN A 71 -20.41 -1.67 -9.53
CA GLN A 71 -21.42 -1.92 -8.49
C GLN A 71 -20.82 -2.09 -7.08
N MET A 72 -19.52 -2.42 -6.98
CA MET A 72 -18.83 -2.55 -5.68
C MET A 72 -18.31 -1.22 -5.16
N LEU A 73 -18.27 -0.18 -5.99
CA LEU A 73 -17.79 1.14 -5.59
C LEU A 73 -18.86 1.91 -4.81
N PRO A 74 -18.48 2.73 -3.81
CA PRO A 74 -19.41 3.62 -3.16
C PRO A 74 -19.88 4.71 -4.14
N CYS A 75 -21.13 5.16 -4.01
CA CYS A 75 -21.67 6.25 -4.83
C CYS A 75 -20.94 7.58 -4.59
N THR A 76 -20.49 7.81 -3.35
CA THR A 76 -19.70 8.99 -2.96
C THR A 76 -18.59 8.59 -2.01
N TYR A 77 -17.44 9.26 -2.13
CA TYR A 77 -16.29 9.12 -1.24
C TYR A 77 -15.85 10.50 -0.77
N HIS A 78 -15.76 10.69 0.55
CA HIS A 78 -15.36 11.94 1.18
C HIS A 78 -14.03 11.72 1.91
N PRO A 79 -12.88 11.88 1.23
CA PRO A 79 -11.59 11.73 1.90
C PRO A 79 -11.40 12.82 2.95
N ALA A 80 -10.76 12.47 4.06
CA ALA A 80 -10.31 13.46 5.02
C ALA A 80 -9.10 14.21 4.46
N ASP A 81 -9.23 15.53 4.27
CA ASP A 81 -8.11 16.39 3.94
C ASP A 81 -7.38 16.82 5.22
N GLN A 82 -6.11 16.43 5.32
CA GLN A 82 -5.23 16.77 6.46
C GLN A 82 -4.08 17.69 6.03
N THR A 83 -4.14 18.30 4.84
CA THR A 83 -3.10 19.21 4.33
C THR A 83 -2.82 20.36 5.30
N PHE A 84 -3.89 21.03 5.78
CA PHE A 84 -3.78 22.12 6.75
C PHE A 84 -3.15 21.67 8.07
N THR A 85 -3.62 20.56 8.64
CA THR A 85 -3.09 20.03 9.91
C THR A 85 -1.62 19.62 9.78
N LYS A 86 -1.23 19.00 8.66
CA LYS A 86 0.17 18.66 8.38
C LYS A 86 1.05 19.91 8.25
N HIS A 87 0.53 20.97 7.65
CA HIS A 87 1.22 22.25 7.60
C HIS A 87 1.44 22.83 9.00
N LEU A 88 0.41 22.86 9.84
CA LEU A 88 0.53 23.30 11.24
C LEU A 88 1.55 22.47 12.03
N LEU A 89 1.57 21.16 11.84
CA LEU A 89 2.54 20.28 12.50
C LEU A 89 4.00 20.64 12.15
N THR A 90 4.24 21.12 10.93
CA THR A 90 5.58 21.54 10.48
C THR A 90 6.05 22.81 11.21
N CYS A 91 5.13 23.68 11.60
CA CYS A 91 5.44 24.92 12.33
C CYS A 91 5.80 24.69 13.80
N GLY A 92 5.60 23.47 14.33
CA GLY A 92 5.89 23.12 15.72
C GLY A 92 4.77 23.50 16.70
N SER A 93 4.98 23.19 17.98
CA SER A 93 4.01 23.49 19.04
C SER A 93 4.00 24.98 19.37
N SER A 94 2.79 25.56 19.50
CA SER A 94 2.64 26.90 20.10
C SER A 94 3.27 26.93 21.49
N GLN A 95 3.97 28.01 21.81
CA GLN A 95 4.51 28.26 23.14
C GLN A 95 3.80 29.48 23.74
N ASP A 96 3.28 29.33 24.95
CA ASP A 96 2.56 30.40 25.66
C ASP A 96 3.54 31.34 26.39
N GLY A 97 4.46 31.93 25.62
CA GLY A 97 5.54 32.77 26.11
C GLY A 97 5.32 34.28 25.95
N TYR A 98 4.09 34.77 26.10
CA TYR A 98 3.75 36.18 25.87
C TYR A 98 3.46 36.93 27.20
N LEU A 99 3.77 38.24 27.23
CA LEU A 99 3.43 39.12 28.33
C LEU A 99 2.07 39.79 28.07
N ASN A 100 1.27 39.96 29.12
CA ASN A 100 0.03 40.73 29.02
C ASN A 100 0.35 42.22 28.88
N THR A 101 0.21 42.76 27.68
CA THR A 101 0.41 44.19 27.37
C THR A 101 -0.90 44.97 27.25
N ALA A 102 -2.03 44.33 27.57
CA ALA A 102 -3.33 44.99 27.53
C ALA A 102 -3.35 46.16 28.54
N ILE A 103 -3.62 47.36 28.04
CA ILE A 103 -3.82 48.54 28.88
C ILE A 103 -5.19 48.42 29.55
N ASP A 104 -5.22 48.61 30.86
CA ASP A 104 -6.45 48.63 31.64
C ASP A 104 -7.35 49.78 31.19
N ARG A 105 -8.50 49.45 30.60
CA ARG A 105 -9.49 50.41 30.08
C ARG A 105 -10.47 50.91 31.16
N SER A 106 -10.40 50.37 32.38
CA SER A 106 -11.26 50.82 33.50
C SER A 106 -10.75 52.10 34.15
N ARG A 107 -9.46 52.43 33.94
CA ARG A 107 -8.87 53.69 34.39
C ARG A 107 -9.11 54.78 33.36
N VAL A 108 -10.01 55.71 33.68
CA VAL A 108 -10.16 57.00 33.00
C VAL A 108 -8.92 57.85 33.28
N TYR A 109 -7.84 57.64 32.53
CA TYR A 109 -6.74 58.59 32.42
C TYR A 109 -6.49 58.84 30.94
N ASP A 110 -7.22 59.82 30.39
CA ASP A 110 -7.13 60.22 28.99
C ASP A 110 -5.79 60.91 28.62
N TYR A 111 -4.87 61.09 29.58
CA TYR A 111 -3.54 61.63 29.32
C TYR A 111 -2.61 61.38 30.53
N PRO A 112 -1.56 60.55 30.45
CA PRO A 112 -0.49 60.63 31.42
C PRO A 112 0.32 61.87 31.05
N ASN A 113 0.05 62.99 31.71
CA ASN A 113 0.90 64.17 31.61
C ASN A 113 2.24 63.83 32.27
N LEU A 114 3.11 63.17 31.50
CA LEU A 114 4.47 62.83 31.87
C LEU A 114 5.32 64.10 31.79
N GLN A 115 5.12 65.00 32.74
CA GLN A 115 6.04 66.12 32.95
C GLN A 115 7.29 65.53 33.59
N HIS A 116 8.28 65.26 32.75
CA HIS A 116 9.63 64.94 33.20
C HIS A 116 10.28 66.26 33.64
N THR A 117 10.34 66.50 34.95
CA THR A 117 11.20 67.54 35.51
C THR A 117 12.65 67.10 35.32
N LEU A 118 13.44 67.93 34.62
CA LEU A 118 14.89 67.76 34.45
C LEU A 118 15.65 67.92 35.78
#